data_AF-A0A816AC37-F1
#
_entry.id   AF-A0A816AC37-F1
#
_cell.length_a   1.000
_cell.length_b   1.000
_cell.length_c   1.000
_cell.angle_alpha   90.00
_cell.angle_beta   90.00
_cell.angle_gamma   90.00
#
_symmetry.space_group_name_H-M   'P 1'
#
loop_
_entity.id
_entity.type
_entity.pdbx_description
1 polymer ?
#
loop_
_entity_poly.entity_id
_entity_poly.type
_entity_poly.pdbx_seq_one_letter_code
_entity_poly.pdbx_strand_id
1 'polypeptide(L)'
;MSIDPLNIEQCDIRSHKFATLLSEPLGDKMLNKLPGIGISTLKKLKQTKQIIKAEDLLREFIHIFQFDHEQFRLWLMKDYSIPEYRATECVIALIDYIEQANKNHWPLP
;
A
#
# COMPACT_ATOMS: atom_id res chain seq x y z
N MET A 1 19.43 -12.72 -24.24
CA MET A 1 19.59 -11.46 -23.48
C MET A 1 18.37 -11.34 -22.60
N SER A 2 18.44 -11.88 -21.38
CA SER A 2 17.35 -11.78 -20.41
C SER A 2 17.54 -10.48 -19.65
N ILE A 3 16.55 -9.62 -19.71
CA ILE A 3 16.48 -8.43 -18.87
C ILE A 3 15.73 -8.90 -17.63
N ASP A 4 16.44 -9.08 -16.52
CA ASP A 4 15.83 -9.42 -15.24
C ASP A 4 14.86 -8.30 -14.82
N PRO A 5 13.56 -8.59 -14.61
CA PRO A 5 12.64 -7.60 -14.10
C PRO A 5 12.91 -7.41 -12.60
N LEU A 6 13.08 -6.15 -12.20
CA LEU A 6 13.26 -5.67 -10.82
C LEU A 6 14.70 -5.64 -10.29
N ASN A 7 15.63 -5.07 -11.05
CA ASN A 7 16.79 -4.39 -10.45
C ASN A 7 16.36 -2.99 -9.96
N ILE A 8 15.41 -2.94 -9.03
CA ILE A 8 15.16 -1.74 -8.23
C ILE A 8 16.19 -1.82 -7.11
N GLU A 9 17.27 -1.07 -7.24
CA GLU A 9 18.17 -0.78 -6.13
C GLU A 9 17.32 -0.50 -4.89
N GLN A 10 17.49 -1.32 -3.87
CA GLN A 10 16.90 -1.12 -2.55
C GLN A 10 17.37 0.26 -2.07
N CYS A 11 16.57 1.29 -2.32
CA CYS A 11 16.77 2.59 -1.73
C CYS A 11 16.40 2.42 -0.26
N ASP A 12 17.43 2.11 0.53
CA ASP A 12 17.41 1.80 1.95
C ASP A 12 17.09 3.04 2.79
N ILE A 13 15.86 3.53 2.63
CA ILE A 13 15.19 4.42 3.59
C ILE A 13 13.75 3.93 3.69
N ARG A 14 13.55 2.76 4.29
CA ARG A 14 12.21 2.37 4.77
C ARG A 14 11.74 3.46 5.73
N SER A 15 10.74 4.24 5.31
CA SER A 15 10.27 5.39 6.08
C SER A 15 9.81 4.96 7.48
N HIS A 16 9.80 5.86 8.46
CA HIS A 16 9.32 5.53 9.81
C HIS A 16 7.87 4.99 9.81
N LYS A 17 7.06 5.42 8.83
CA LYS A 17 5.73 4.87 8.56
C LYS A 17 5.78 3.40 8.16
N PHE A 18 6.74 3.02 7.33
CA PHE A 18 6.96 1.65 6.89
C PHE A 18 7.30 0.73 8.06
N ALA A 19 8.24 1.14 8.93
CA ALA A 19 8.58 0.38 10.13
C ALA A 19 7.38 0.22 11.08
N THR A 20 6.59 1.29 11.27
CA THR A 20 5.38 1.28 12.11
C THR A 20 4.26 0.42 11.51
N LEU A 21 4.20 0.32 10.18
CA LEU A 21 3.23 -0.52 9.50
C LEU A 21 3.50 -2.01 9.75
N LEU A 22 4.77 -2.41 9.74
CA LEU A 22 5.18 -3.81 9.87
C LEU A 22 5.33 -4.31 11.31
N SER A 23 5.17 -3.45 12.32
CA SER A 23 5.37 -3.83 13.72
C SER A 23 4.13 -4.42 14.40
N GLU A 24 2.93 -4.15 13.87
CA GLU A 24 1.67 -4.57 14.48
C GLU A 24 0.53 -4.68 13.43
N PRO A 25 -0.55 -5.43 13.70
CA PRO A 25 -1.71 -5.51 12.81
C PRO A 25 -2.29 -4.14 12.45
N LEU A 26 -2.88 -4.02 11.26
CA LEU A 26 -3.47 -2.78 10.78
C LEU A 26 -4.61 -2.27 11.66
N GLY A 27 -5.56 -3.14 12.02
CA GLY A 27 -6.74 -2.79 12.82
C GLY A 27 -7.33 -1.42 12.44
N ASP A 28 -7.48 -0.53 13.42
CA ASP A 28 -8.04 0.81 13.24
C ASP A 28 -7.05 1.88 12.73
N LYS A 29 -5.88 1.49 12.22
CA LYS A 29 -4.91 2.47 11.69
C LYS A 29 -5.51 3.27 10.55
N MET A 30 -5.41 4.60 10.69
CA MET A 30 -5.83 5.55 9.66
C MET A 30 -4.99 5.38 8.39
N LEU A 31 -5.64 5.55 7.24
CA LEU A 31 -5.03 5.38 5.93
C LEU A 31 -3.80 6.30 5.69
N ASN A 32 -3.74 7.48 6.30
CA ASN A 32 -2.58 8.38 6.20
C ASN A 32 -1.30 7.84 6.89
N LYS A 33 -1.40 6.73 7.64
CA LYS A 33 -0.27 6.01 8.21
C LYS A 33 0.43 5.10 7.20
N LEU A 34 -0.21 4.81 6.05
CA LEU A 34 0.45 4.07 4.98
C LEU A 34 1.53 4.92 4.30
N PRO A 35 2.70 4.33 4.01
CA PRO A 35 3.68 4.88 3.08
C PRO A 35 3.04 5.24 1.72
N GLY A 36 3.53 6.29 1.06
CA GLY A 36 2.93 6.78 -0.20
C GLY A 36 1.62 7.57 -0.06
N ILE A 37 0.85 7.41 1.03
CA ILE A 37 -0.44 8.10 1.19
C ILE A 37 -0.30 9.43 1.92
N GLY A 38 -0.63 10.52 1.21
CA GLY A 38 -0.71 11.88 1.73
C GLY A 38 -2.14 12.33 2.05
N ILE A 39 -2.27 13.51 2.67
CA ILE A 39 -3.56 14.11 3.06
C ILE A 39 -4.50 14.30 1.85
N SER A 40 -3.95 14.76 0.72
CA SER A 40 -4.75 14.98 -0.51
C SER A 40 -5.34 13.67 -1.03
N THR A 41 -4.56 12.59 -1.01
CA THR A 41 -5.02 11.25 -1.41
C THR A 41 -6.07 10.72 -0.43
N LEU A 42 -5.82 10.83 0.87
CA LEU A 42 -6.78 10.45 1.92
C LEU A 42 -8.13 11.13 1.69
N LYS A 43 -8.13 12.44 1.40
CA LYS A 43 -9.36 13.19 1.15
C LYS A 43 -10.13 12.64 -0.05
N LYS A 44 -9.43 12.34 -1.15
CA LYS A 44 -10.06 11.77 -2.36
C LYS A 44 -10.62 10.37 -2.10
N LEU A 45 -9.83 9.46 -1.53
CA LEU A 45 -10.26 8.09 -1.21
C LEU A 45 -11.46 8.07 -0.26
N LYS A 46 -11.45 8.96 0.75
CA LYS A 46 -12.59 9.13 1.65
C LYS A 46 -13.84 9.63 0.91
N GLN A 47 -13.70 10.57 0.00
CA GLN A 47 -14.83 11.17 -0.72
C GLN A 47 -15.42 10.25 -1.80
N THR A 48 -14.61 9.44 -2.48
CA THR A 48 -15.07 8.63 -3.61
C THR A 48 -15.41 7.19 -3.24
N LYS A 49 -14.70 6.60 -2.27
CA LYS A 49 -14.83 5.19 -1.90
C LYS A 49 -15.15 4.97 -0.41
N GLN A 50 -15.23 6.04 0.38
CA GLN A 50 -15.38 5.95 1.84
C GLN A 50 -14.24 5.18 2.53
N ILE A 51 -13.07 5.09 1.89
CA ILE A 51 -11.87 4.44 2.43
C ILE A 51 -11.19 5.41 3.40
N ILE A 52 -11.13 5.04 4.68
CA ILE A 52 -10.59 5.89 5.75
C ILE A 52 -9.48 5.17 6.52
N LYS A 53 -9.58 3.85 6.65
CA LYS A 53 -8.61 3.01 7.35
C LYS A 53 -7.65 2.35 6.35
N ALA A 54 -6.47 2.01 6.83
CA ALA A 54 -5.48 1.26 6.05
C ALA A 54 -5.99 -0.14 5.69
N GLU A 55 -6.78 -0.77 6.57
CA GLU A 55 -7.43 -2.07 6.33
C GLU A 55 -8.41 -2.02 5.16
N ASP A 56 -9.16 -0.91 5.00
CA ASP A 56 -10.07 -0.74 3.87
C ASP A 56 -9.31 -0.75 2.54
N LEU A 57 -8.14 -0.10 2.48
CA LEU A 57 -7.31 -0.09 1.29
C LEU A 57 -6.67 -1.46 1.03
N LEU A 58 -6.23 -2.15 2.08
CA LEU A 58 -5.73 -3.51 1.97
C LEU A 58 -6.81 -4.45 1.42
N ARG A 59 -8.06 -4.29 1.85
CA ARG A 59 -9.20 -5.05 1.33
C ARG A 59 -9.41 -4.84 -0.17
N GLU A 60 -9.32 -3.60 -0.65
CA GLU A 60 -9.38 -3.34 -2.10
C GLU A 60 -8.26 -4.09 -2.82
N PHE A 61 -7.02 -3.97 -2.32
CA PHE A 61 -5.86 -4.63 -2.91
C PHE A 61 -6.00 -6.16 -3.01
N ILE A 62 -6.53 -6.80 -1.96
CA ILE A 62 -6.75 -8.25 -1.90
C ILE A 62 -7.96 -8.67 -2.73
N HIS A 63 -9.13 -8.07 -2.52
CA HIS A 63 -10.39 -8.59 -3.07
C HIS A 63 -10.75 -8.04 -4.45
N ILE A 64 -10.44 -6.77 -4.72
CA ILE A 64 -10.79 -6.14 -5.99
C ILE A 64 -9.67 -6.35 -7.00
N PHE A 65 -8.42 -6.19 -6.56
CA PHE A 65 -7.27 -6.29 -7.45
C PHE A 65 -6.59 -7.66 -7.41
N GLN A 66 -6.95 -8.57 -6.48
CA GLN A 66 -6.39 -9.93 -6.41
C GLN A 66 -4.85 -9.94 -6.40
N PHE A 67 -4.24 -9.00 -5.67
CA PHE A 67 -2.80 -8.79 -5.64
C PHE A 67 -2.17 -8.38 -6.98
N ASP A 68 -2.94 -7.87 -7.94
CA ASP A 68 -2.40 -7.26 -9.15
C ASP A 68 -1.75 -5.90 -8.83
N HIS A 69 -0.44 -5.94 -8.62
CA HIS A 69 0.37 -4.78 -8.22
C HIS A 69 0.30 -3.65 -9.25
N GLU A 70 0.30 -3.99 -10.54
CA GLU A 70 0.35 -3.01 -11.61
C GLU A 70 -1.00 -2.31 -11.76
N GLN A 71 -2.11 -3.07 -11.79
CA GLN A 71 -3.44 -2.50 -11.87
C GLN A 71 -3.77 -1.66 -10.64
N PHE A 72 -3.40 -2.12 -9.44
CA PHE A 72 -3.62 -1.35 -8.22
C PHE A 72 -2.81 -0.05 -8.22
N ARG A 73 -1.53 -0.10 -8.64
CA ARG A 73 -0.69 1.09 -8.79
C ARG A 73 -1.28 2.07 -9.81
N LEU A 74 -1.71 1.58 -10.97
CA LEU A 74 -2.33 2.40 -12.02
C LEU A 74 -3.64 3.02 -11.54
N TRP A 75 -4.44 2.28 -10.77
CA TRP A 75 -5.66 2.79 -10.14
C TRP A 75 -5.37 3.94 -9.18
N LEU A 76 -4.38 3.78 -8.30
CA LEU A 76 -3.90 4.85 -7.41
C LEU A 76 -3.44 6.09 -8.19
N MET A 77 -2.73 5.90 -9.30
CA MET A 77 -2.23 7.00 -10.13
C MET A 77 -3.33 7.71 -10.90
N LYS A 78 -4.18 6.96 -11.62
CA LYS A 78 -5.19 7.52 -12.52
C LYS A 78 -6.36 8.13 -11.76
N ASP A 79 -6.90 7.40 -10.79
CA ASP A 79 -8.15 7.79 -10.14
C ASP A 79 -7.92 8.77 -8.99
N TYR A 80 -6.72 8.74 -8.38
CA TYR A 80 -6.39 9.57 -7.21
C TYR A 80 -5.26 10.56 -7.46
N SER A 81 -4.67 10.57 -8.66
CA SER A 81 -3.55 11.45 -9.04
C SER A 81 -2.35 11.31 -8.10
N ILE A 82 -2.09 10.09 -7.61
CA ILE A 82 -0.90 9.82 -6.81
C ILE A 82 0.31 9.77 -7.75
N PRO A 83 1.43 10.47 -7.45
CA PRO A 83 2.66 10.33 -8.21
C PRO A 83 3.17 8.89 -8.20
N GLU A 84 3.75 8.44 -9.31
CA GLU A 84 4.18 7.04 -9.47
C GLU A 84 5.04 6.54 -8.31
N TYR A 85 6.05 7.30 -7.88
CA TYR A 85 6.93 6.91 -6.77
C TYR A 85 6.17 6.64 -5.46
N ARG A 86 5.10 7.41 -5.18
CA ARG A 86 4.25 7.22 -3.99
C ARG A 86 3.29 6.05 -4.15
N ALA A 87 2.75 5.86 -5.35
CA ALA A 87 1.89 4.71 -5.63
C ALA A 87 2.70 3.41 -5.47
N THR A 88 3.91 3.36 -6.03
CA THR A 88 4.86 2.26 -5.85
C THR A 88 5.20 2.04 -4.36
N GLU A 89 5.51 3.10 -3.61
CA GLU A 89 5.79 3.00 -2.17
C GLU A 89 4.60 2.37 -1.40
N CYS A 90 3.36 2.79 -1.72
CA CYS A 90 2.17 2.23 -1.11
C CYS A 90 1.98 0.74 -1.44
N VAL A 91 2.18 0.35 -2.70
CA VAL A 91 2.02 -1.05 -3.14
C VAL A 91 3.04 -1.94 -2.42
N ILE A 92 4.31 -1.54 -2.39
CA ILE A 92 5.38 -2.27 -1.69
C ILE A 92 5.04 -2.41 -0.20
N ALA A 93 4.56 -1.33 0.43
CA ALA A 93 4.20 -1.36 1.84
C ALA A 93 3.06 -2.35 2.16
N LEU A 94 2.08 -2.50 1.26
CA LEU A 94 1.00 -3.49 1.43
C LEU A 94 1.51 -4.92 1.22
N ILE A 95 2.38 -5.16 0.24
CA ILE A 95 2.99 -6.47 -0.01
C ILE A 95 3.81 -6.91 1.20
N ASP A 96 4.75 -6.07 1.66
CA ASP A 96 5.57 -6.37 2.83
C ASP A 96 4.70 -6.60 4.08
N TYR A 97 3.60 -5.86 4.23
CA TYR A 97 2.65 -6.08 5.33
C TYR A 97 1.97 -7.45 5.24
N ILE A 98 1.52 -7.87 4.05
CA ILE A 98 0.90 -9.19 3.85
C ILE A 98 1.90 -10.31 4.17
N GLU A 99 3.14 -10.19 3.71
CA GLU A 99 4.18 -11.16 4.06
C GLU A 99 4.44 -11.23 5.57
N GLN A 100 4.51 -10.07 6.22
CA GLN A 100 4.73 -9.97 7.66
C GLN A 100 3.52 -10.52 8.45
N ALA A 101 2.31 -10.22 8.01
CA ALA A 101 1.08 -10.75 8.59
C ALA A 101 1.03 -12.28 8.50
N ASN A 102 1.40 -12.85 7.35
CA ASN A 102 1.48 -14.30 7.19
C ASN A 102 2.53 -14.94 8.11
N LYS A 103 3.71 -14.31 8.26
CA LYS A 103 4.77 -14.78 9.16
C LYS A 103 4.34 -14.75 10.64
N ASN A 104 3.55 -13.75 11.03
CA ASN A 104 3.10 -13.58 12.42
C ASN A 104 1.68 -14.11 12.69
N HIS A 105 1.05 -14.75 11.70
CA HIS A 105 -0.35 -15.22 11.77
C HIS A 105 -1.35 -14.11 12.14
N TRP A 106 -1.17 -12.90 11.61
CA TRP A 106 -2.13 -11.81 11.77
C TRP A 106 -3.35 -12.02 10.86
N PRO A 107 -4.55 -11.61 11.30
CA PRO A 107 -5.72 -11.65 10.44
C PRO A 107 -5.54 -10.69 9.26
N LEU A 108 -5.83 -11.19 8.05
CA LEU A 108 -5.97 -10.40 6.83
C LEU A 108 -7.47 -10.22 6.53
N PRO A 109 -7.87 -9.06 6.01
CA PRO A 109 -9.27 -8.69 5.78
C PRO A 109 -9.92 -9.40 4.59
#